data_AF-A0A919X5X8-F1
#
_entry.id   AF-A0A919X5X8-F1
#
_cell.length_a   1.000
_cell.length_b   1.000
_cell.length_c   1.000
_cell.angle_alpha   90.00
_cell.angle_beta   90.00
_cell.angle_gamma   90.00
#
_symmetry.space_group_name_H-M   'P 1'
#
loop_
_entity.id
_entity.type
_entity.pdbx_description
1 polymer ?
#
loop_
_entity_poly.entity_id
_entity_poly.type
_entity_poly.pdbx_seq_one_letter_code
_entity_poly.pdbx_strand_id
1 'polypeptide(L)'
;MENYIKEAKNGFALDRMSSHSFQANEARMILSLLAYNLTNWLRTLCFPEGQKQMQIQTIRTRIIKVASKLVKSGRSFYFKLASSFVYASFFWKVLRRVQHLQFE
;
A
#
# COMPACT_ATOMS: atom_id res chain seq x y z
N MET A 1 13.06 8.26 -14.20
CA MET A 1 11.82 8.00 -14.95
C MET A 1 11.58 6.50 -15.16
N GLU A 2 12.58 5.76 -15.61
CA GLU A 2 12.49 4.31 -15.88
C GLU A 2 11.98 3.45 -14.70
N ASN A 3 12.45 3.73 -13.47
CA ASN A 3 12.02 2.98 -12.29
C ASN A 3 10.52 3.12 -11.99
N TYR A 4 9.93 4.29 -12.25
CA TYR A 4 8.49 4.51 -12.06
C TYR A 4 7.65 3.71 -13.07
N ILE A 5 8.10 3.65 -14.33
CA ILE A 5 7.44 2.85 -15.38
C ILE A 5 7.53 1.36 -15.04
N LYS A 6 8.71 0.89 -14.64
CA LYS A 6 8.92 -0.51 -14.19
C LYS A 6 8.04 -0.85 -12.99
N GLU A 7 7.93 0.06 -12.02
CA GLU A 7 7.11 -0.12 -10.82
C GLU A 7 5.61 -0.18 -11.17
N ALA A 8 5.10 0.71 -12.02
CA ALA A 8 3.72 0.69 -12.48
C ALA A 8 3.41 -0.60 -13.27
N LYS A 9 4.27 -0.95 -14.23
CA LYS A 9 4.12 -2.15 -15.06
C LYS A 9 4.13 -3.43 -14.22
N ASN A 10 5.23 -3.69 -13.51
CA ASN A 10 5.44 -4.97 -12.82
C ASN A 10 4.79 -5.01 -11.43
N GLY A 11 4.73 -3.88 -10.73
CA GLY A 11 4.21 -3.78 -9.37
C GLY A 11 2.69 -3.73 -9.30
N PHE A 12 2.05 -3.11 -10.30
CA PHE A 12 0.58 -2.94 -10.38
C PHE A 12 -0.04 -3.64 -11.59
N ALA A 13 0.72 -4.50 -12.28
CA ALA A 13 0.27 -5.33 -13.40
C ALA A 13 -0.40 -4.50 -14.52
N LEU A 14 0.12 -3.30 -14.78
CA LEU A 14 -0.45 -2.39 -15.76
C LEU A 14 -0.35 -2.92 -17.20
N ASP A 15 0.50 -3.92 -17.44
CA ASP A 15 0.63 -4.64 -18.71
C ASP A 15 -0.29 -5.87 -18.86
N ARG A 16 -1.09 -6.21 -17.84
CA ARG A 16 -1.93 -7.43 -17.86
C ARG A 16 -3.39 -7.14 -18.23
N MET A 17 -3.64 -7.07 -19.52
CA MET A 17 -4.98 -6.91 -20.12
C MET A 17 -5.43 -8.21 -20.77
N SER A 18 -6.13 -9.04 -20.00
CA SER A 18 -6.50 -10.41 -20.40
C SER A 18 -7.96 -10.54 -20.86
N SER A 19 -8.75 -9.47 -20.81
CA SER A 19 -10.15 -9.50 -21.27
C SER A 19 -10.23 -9.30 -22.78
N HIS A 20 -11.24 -9.87 -23.41
CA HIS A 20 -11.59 -9.56 -24.80
C HIS A 20 -12.33 -8.21 -24.95
N SER A 21 -12.90 -7.68 -23.86
CA SER A 21 -13.55 -6.35 -23.87
C SER A 21 -12.52 -5.24 -23.64
N PHE A 22 -12.50 -4.27 -24.56
CA PHE A 22 -11.68 -3.07 -24.43
C PHE A 22 -12.00 -2.29 -23.16
N GLN A 23 -13.29 -2.05 -22.90
CA GLN A 23 -13.76 -1.29 -21.73
C GLN A 23 -13.37 -1.97 -20.42
N ALA A 24 -13.42 -3.31 -20.36
CA ALA A 24 -12.98 -4.06 -19.18
C ALA A 24 -11.47 -3.91 -18.92
N ASN A 25 -10.66 -3.90 -19.98
CA ASN A 25 -9.22 -3.68 -19.87
C ASN A 25 -8.90 -2.22 -19.50
N GLU A 26 -9.61 -1.25 -20.07
CA GLU A 26 -9.49 0.16 -19.71
C GLU A 26 -9.78 0.39 -18.22
N ALA A 27 -10.91 -0.14 -17.72
CA ALA A 27 -11.26 -0.05 -16.30
C ALA A 27 -10.18 -0.68 -15.41
N ARG A 28 -9.64 -1.84 -15.79
CA ARG A 28 -8.51 -2.48 -15.08
C ARG A 28 -7.28 -1.57 -15.05
N MET A 29 -6.92 -0.96 -16.18
CA MET A 29 -5.78 -0.05 -16.27
C MET A 29 -5.94 1.16 -15.33
N ILE A 30 -7.13 1.77 -15.32
CA ILE A 30 -7.45 2.90 -14.45
C ILE A 30 -7.33 2.50 -12.97
N LEU A 31 -7.86 1.33 -12.59
CA LEU A 31 -7.73 0.83 -11.22
C LEU A 31 -6.27 0.59 -10.82
N SER A 32 -5.45 0.03 -11.71
CA SER A 32 -4.01 -0.15 -11.47
C SER A 32 -3.30 1.19 -11.27
N LEU A 33 -3.65 2.21 -12.06
CA LEU A 33 -3.07 3.55 -11.94
C LEU A 33 -3.50 4.24 -10.63
N LEU A 34 -4.78 4.10 -10.24
CA LEU A 34 -5.28 4.60 -8.96
C LEU A 34 -4.54 3.95 -7.78
N ALA A 35 -4.37 2.62 -7.80
CA ALA A 35 -3.64 1.91 -6.76
C ALA A 35 -2.15 2.36 -6.69
N TYR A 36 -1.52 2.60 -7.85
CA TYR A 36 -0.17 3.16 -7.93
C TYR A 36 -0.09 4.54 -7.26
N ASN A 37 -1.00 5.44 -7.61
CA ASN A 37 -1.06 6.80 -7.05
C ASN A 37 -1.34 6.79 -5.54
N LEU A 38 -2.29 5.97 -5.07
CA LEU A 38 -2.56 5.81 -3.63
C LEU A 38 -1.34 5.32 -2.86
N THR A 39 -0.58 4.38 -3.44
CA THR A 39 0.67 3.90 -2.81
C THR A 39 1.72 5.00 -2.80
N ASN A 40 1.82 5.80 -3.87
CA ASN A 40 2.71 6.95 -3.91
C ASN A 40 2.35 7.99 -2.84
N TRP A 41 1.08 8.33 -2.68
CA TRP A 41 0.65 9.24 -1.62
C TRP A 41 0.92 8.68 -0.24
N LEU A 42 0.64 7.39 -0.02
CA LEU A 42 0.95 6.73 1.24
C LEU A 42 2.45 6.87 1.59
N ARG A 43 3.36 6.57 0.66
CA ARG A 43 4.81 6.69 0.93
C ARG A 43 5.26 8.14 1.07
N THR A 44 4.74 9.07 0.27
CA THR A 44 5.14 10.48 0.32
C THR A 44 4.65 11.18 1.58
N LEU A 45 3.40 10.95 1.98
CA LEU A 45 2.75 11.66 3.08
C LEU A 45 2.99 10.99 4.44
N CYS A 46 3.00 9.66 4.50
CA CYS A 46 2.97 8.95 5.78
C CYS A 46 4.30 8.28 6.15
N PHE A 47 5.26 8.11 5.24
CA PHE A 47 6.50 7.40 5.58
C PHE A 47 7.57 8.33 6.18
N PRO A 48 8.46 7.83 7.06
CA PRO A 48 9.63 8.58 7.51
C PRO A 48 10.56 8.95 6.35
N GLU A 49 11.32 10.06 6.47
CA GLU A 49 12.14 10.62 5.37
C GLU A 49 13.12 9.61 4.72
N GLY A 50 13.68 8.66 5.48
CA GLY A 50 14.56 7.62 4.94
C GLY A 50 13.86 6.44 4.25
N GLN A 51 12.53 6.41 4.22
CA GLN A 51 11.75 5.26 3.75
C GLN A 51 10.79 5.61 2.60
N LYS A 52 10.70 6.89 2.21
CA LYS A 52 9.83 7.34 1.12
C LYS A 52 10.16 6.73 -0.24
N GLN A 53 11.40 6.27 -0.44
CA GLN A 53 11.85 5.63 -1.68
C GLN A 53 11.54 4.13 -1.77
N MET A 54 10.82 3.56 -0.79
CA MET A 54 10.44 2.16 -0.83
C MET A 54 9.59 1.84 -2.06
N GLN A 55 9.94 0.75 -2.74
CA GLN A 55 9.16 0.22 -3.86
C GLN A 55 7.94 -0.58 -3.37
N ILE A 56 6.91 -0.66 -4.20
CA ILE A 56 5.64 -1.34 -3.91
C ILE A 56 5.82 -2.78 -3.44
N GLN A 57 6.79 -3.55 -3.96
CA GLN A 57 7.01 -4.93 -3.50
C GLN A 57 7.36 -4.97 -2.00
N THR A 58 8.20 -4.05 -1.55
CA THR A 58 8.56 -3.90 -0.14
C THR A 58 7.42 -3.31 0.69
N ILE A 59 6.70 -2.33 0.15
CA ILE A 59 5.50 -1.77 0.82
C ILE A 59 4.45 -2.85 1.04
N ARG A 60 4.25 -3.72 0.03
CA ARG A 60 3.29 -4.82 0.07
C ARG A 60 3.61 -5.77 1.21
N THR A 61 4.86 -6.17 1.40
CA THR A 61 5.22 -7.11 2.48
C THR A 61 5.24 -6.48 3.86
N ARG A 62 5.53 -5.18 3.97
CA ARG A 62 5.67 -4.48 5.27
C ARG A 62 4.40 -3.83 5.78
N ILE A 63 3.46 -3.47 4.90
CA ILE A 63 2.24 -2.73 5.26
C ILE A 63 0.96 -3.45 4.81
N ILE A 64 0.87 -3.92 3.57
CA ILE A 64 -0.40 -4.39 2.99
C ILE A 64 -0.68 -5.87 3.32
N LYS A 65 0.31 -6.73 3.09
CA LYS A 65 0.24 -8.19 3.25
C LYS A 65 0.82 -8.61 4.60
N VAL A 66 0.34 -7.99 5.67
CA VAL A 66 0.76 -8.27 7.05
C VAL A 66 -0.31 -9.10 7.75
N ALA A 67 0.07 -10.29 8.21
CA ALA A 67 -0.83 -11.13 9.00
C ALA A 67 -1.01 -10.54 10.40
N SER A 68 -2.26 -10.45 10.86
CA SER A 68 -2.59 -9.98 12.21
C SER A 68 -3.86 -10.65 12.71
N LYS A 69 -4.02 -10.75 14.03
CA LYS A 69 -5.25 -11.19 14.66
C LYS A 69 -6.13 -9.97 14.94
N LEU A 70 -7.35 -9.95 14.42
CA LEU A 70 -8.36 -8.98 14.82
C LEU A 70 -8.92 -9.38 16.18
N VAL A 71 -8.81 -8.48 17.17
CA VAL A 71 -9.28 -8.71 18.54
C VAL A 71 -10.26 -7.60 18.92
N LYS A 72 -11.36 -7.99 19.55
CA LYS A 72 -12.31 -7.03 20.15
C LYS A 72 -11.93 -6.83 21.62
N SER A 73 -11.74 -5.57 22.03
CA SER A 73 -11.57 -5.19 23.43
C SER A 73 -12.56 -4.09 23.75
N GLY A 74 -13.47 -4.35 24.69
CA GLY A 74 -14.60 -3.47 24.96
C GLY A 74 -15.45 -3.20 23.70
N ARG A 75 -15.54 -1.93 23.31
CA ARG A 75 -16.32 -1.47 22.14
C ARG A 75 -15.49 -1.30 20.86
N SER A 76 -14.20 -1.61 20.91
CA SER A 76 -13.26 -1.29 19.83
C SER A 76 -12.57 -2.55 19.29
N PHE A 77 -12.21 -2.49 18.00
CA PHE A 77 -11.41 -3.52 17.34
C PHE A 77 -9.95 -3.07 17.24
N TYR A 78 -9.04 -4.02 17.46
CA TYR A 78 -7.61 -3.80 17.42
C TYR A 78 -6.94 -4.92 16.63
N PHE A 79 -5.92 -4.56 15.87
CA PHE A 79 -5.02 -5.53 15.24
C PHE A 79 -3.93 -5.93 16.21
N LYS A 80 -3.79 -7.23 16.48
CA LYS A 80 -2.65 -7.80 17.20
C LYS A 80 -1.70 -8.40 16.17
N LEU A 81 -0.60 -7.69 15.93
CA LEU A 81 0.48 -8.17 15.07
C LEU A 81 1.23 -9.33 15.75
N ALA A 82 1.88 -10.19 14.95
CA ALA A 82 2.76 -11.23 15.46
C ALA A 82 3.95 -10.61 16.21
N SER A 83 4.38 -11.23 17.33
CA SER A 83 5.54 -10.78 18.10
C SER A 83 6.85 -10.83 17.31
N SER A 84 6.94 -11.76 16.37
CA SER A 84 8.09 -11.92 15.46
C SER A 84 8.07 -10.98 14.26
N PHE A 85 7.05 -10.12 14.11
CA PHE A 85 6.98 -9.22 12.97
C PHE A 85 7.96 -8.05 13.13
N VAL A 86 9.09 -8.15 12.44
CA VAL A 86 10.22 -7.20 12.50
C VAL A 86 9.79 -5.75 12.20
N TYR A 87 8.79 -5.55 11.35
CA TYR A 87 8.36 -4.21 10.92
C TYR A 87 7.17 -3.66 11.72
N ALA A 88 6.83 -4.23 12.88
CA ALA A 88 5.70 -3.78 13.69
C ALA A 88 5.77 -2.30 14.07
N SER A 89 6.96 -1.82 14.48
CA SER A 89 7.17 -0.41 14.85
C SER A 89 6.92 0.53 13.67
N PHE A 90 7.40 0.16 12.48
CA PHE A 90 7.17 0.89 11.24
C PHE A 90 5.69 0.91 10.86
N PHE A 91 5.02 -0.25 10.89
CA PHE A 91 3.60 -0.38 10.58
C PHE A 91 2.75 0.56 11.45
N TRP A 92 2.92 0.52 12.77
CA TRP A 92 2.16 1.36 13.68
C TRP A 92 2.46 2.86 13.50
N LYS A 93 3.71 3.22 13.19
CA LYS A 93 4.09 4.61 12.91
C LYS A 93 3.40 5.14 11.65
N VAL A 94 3.35 4.35 10.58
CA VAL A 94 2.64 4.70 9.34
C VAL A 94 1.14 4.79 9.59
N LEU A 95 0.53 3.79 10.25
CA LEU A 95 -0.91 3.79 10.54
C LEU A 95 -1.32 5.01 11.36
N ARG A 96 -0.53 5.38 12.38
CA ARG A 96 -0.78 6.59 13.18
C ARG A 96 -0.76 7.84 12.31
N ARG A 97 0.23 7.97 11.42
CA ARG A 97 0.30 9.13 10.51
C ARG A 97 -0.87 9.19 9.54
N VAL A 98 -1.33 8.04 9.03
CA VAL A 98 -2.55 7.96 8.20
C VAL A 98 -3.78 8.44 8.99
N GLN A 99 -3.92 8.03 10.25
CA GLN A 99 -5.06 8.43 11.10
C GLN A 99 -5.07 9.91 11.48
N HIS A 100 -3.89 10.55 11.50
CA HIS A 100 -3.75 11.98 11.76
C HIS A 100 -3.65 12.81 10.49
N LEU A 101 -3.77 12.20 9.30
CA LEU A 101 -3.69 12.93 8.05
C LEU A 101 -4.92 13.83 7.92
N GLN A 102 -4.68 15.14 7.93
CA GLN A 102 -5.70 16.15 7.64
C GLN A 102 -5.36 16.75 6.28
N PHE A 103 -6.39 16.88 5.44
CA PHE A 103 -6.28 17.64 4.21
C PHE A 103 -6.73 19.06 4.55
N GLU A 104 -5.82 20.02 4.39
CA GLU A 104 -6.15 21.45 4.43
C GLU A 104 -7.01 21.83 3.21
#